data_AF-A0A177DRP9-F1
#
_entry.id   AF-A0A177DRP9-F1
#
_cell.length_a   1.000
_cell.length_b   1.000
_cell.length_c   1.000
_cell.angle_alpha   90.00
_cell.angle_beta   90.00
_cell.angle_gamma   90.00
#
_symmetry.space_group_name_H-M   'P 1'
#
loop_
_entity.id
_entity.type
_entity.pdbx_description
1 polymer ?
#
loop_
_entity_poly.entity_id
_entity_poly.type
_entity_poly.pdbx_seq_one_letter_code
_entity_poly.pdbx_strand_id
1 'polypeptide(L)'
;MPVNEVLATEFIKLVTISSRSSSVGYATRTTGWERRMLSERVKDGFVKAVEKADVPDGATTAILVEAEHSSQNDSRRHFTAHWRDANKQHITTKHIAPPEQEGICLWMLYCRVER
;
A
#
# COMPACT_ATOMS: atom_id res chain seq x y z
N MET A 1 10.13 -4.12 -20.62
CA MET A 1 10.29 -4.74 -19.28
C MET A 1 9.01 -5.50 -18.99
N PRO A 2 9.03 -6.80 -18.68
CA PRO A 2 7.82 -7.50 -18.25
C PRO A 2 7.31 -6.83 -16.97
N VAL A 3 6.00 -6.54 -16.94
CA VAL A 3 5.34 -6.04 -15.72
C VAL A 3 5.45 -7.13 -14.67
N ASN A 4 5.87 -6.78 -13.45
CA ASN A 4 5.92 -7.76 -12.36
C ASN A 4 4.49 -8.12 -11.95
N GLU A 5 3.99 -9.25 -12.46
CA GLU A 5 2.65 -9.73 -12.14
C GLU A 5 2.65 -10.49 -10.81
N VAL A 6 1.61 -10.27 -10.02
CA VAL A 6 1.44 -10.95 -8.73
C VAL A 6 0.81 -12.32 -8.97
N LEU A 7 1.61 -13.38 -8.81
CA LEU A 7 1.23 -14.78 -9.04
C LEU A 7 0.56 -15.41 -7.81
N ALA A 8 1.04 -15.09 -6.61
CA ALA A 8 0.49 -15.61 -5.36
C ALA A 8 0.36 -14.51 -4.31
N THR A 9 -0.70 -14.59 -3.51
CA THR A 9 -1.01 -13.65 -2.44
C THR A 9 -1.45 -14.39 -1.21
N GLU A 10 -1.07 -13.87 -0.05
CA GLU A 10 -1.51 -14.33 1.26
C GLU A 10 -2.39 -13.28 1.91
N PHE A 11 -3.45 -13.73 2.59
CA PHE A 11 -4.35 -12.87 3.33
C PHE A 11 -3.75 -12.50 4.70
N ILE A 12 -3.93 -11.25 5.12
CA ILE A 12 -3.50 -10.75 6.43
C ILE A 12 -4.72 -10.60 7.33
N LYS A 13 -5.60 -9.65 7.01
CA LYS A 13 -6.82 -9.37 7.76
C LYS A 13 -7.85 -8.62 6.91
N LEU A 14 -9.09 -8.63 7.37
CA LEU A 14 -10.14 -7.76 6.85
C LEU A 14 -10.11 -6.44 7.64
N VAL A 15 -10.11 -5.31 6.92
CA VAL A 15 -10.23 -3.95 7.51
C VAL A 15 -11.55 -3.34 7.10
N THR A 16 -12.13 -2.50 7.94
CA THR A 16 -13.29 -1.68 7.57
C THR A 16 -12.82 -0.25 7.36
N ILE A 17 -12.91 0.25 6.13
CA ILE A 17 -12.47 1.59 5.73
C ILE A 17 -13.72 2.38 5.35
N SER A 18 -14.00 3.46 6.08
CA SER A 18 -15.12 4.37 5.78
C SER A 18 -16.42 3.63 5.45
N SER A 19 -16.81 2.65 6.28
CA SER A 19 -17.99 1.76 6.16
C SER A 19 -17.95 0.63 5.12
N ARG A 20 -16.85 0.46 4.38
CA ARG A 20 -16.66 -0.65 3.44
C ARG A 20 -15.64 -1.66 3.98
N SER A 21 -15.93 -2.94 3.87
CA SER A 21 -14.97 -4.00 4.23
C SER A 21 -14.00 -4.25 3.08
N SER A 22 -12.70 -4.12 3.34
CA SER A 22 -11.64 -4.41 2.39
C SER A 22 -10.73 -5.51 2.91
N SER A 23 -10.36 -6.44 2.04
CA SER A 23 -9.42 -7.51 2.34
C SER A 23 -7.99 -7.01 2.18
N VAL A 24 -7.17 -7.13 3.21
CA VAL A 24 -5.74 -6.77 3.16
C VAL A 24 -4.92 -8.04 3.03
N GLY A 25 -4.03 -8.07 2.05
CA GLY A 25 -3.12 -9.16 1.79
C GLY A 25 -1.74 -8.68 1.34
N TYR A 26 -0.85 -9.63 1.06
CA TYR A 26 0.49 -9.36 0.56
C TYR A 26 0.87 -10.36 -0.52
N ALA A 27 1.60 -9.93 -1.54
CA ALA A 27 2.10 -10.82 -2.59
C ALA A 27 3.17 -11.75 -2.03
N THR A 28 3.05 -13.07 -2.13
CA THR A 28 4.14 -13.99 -1.78
C THR A 28 5.01 -14.32 -2.98
N ARG A 29 4.44 -14.26 -4.17
CA ARG A 29 5.17 -14.54 -5.41
C ARG A 29 4.76 -13.59 -6.50
N THR A 30 5.75 -13.04 -7.18
CA THR A 30 5.59 -12.30 -8.43
C THR A 30 6.39 -12.98 -9.53
N THR A 31 6.29 -12.51 -10.76
CA THR A 31 7.13 -12.98 -11.88
C THR A 31 8.62 -12.67 -11.67
N GLY A 32 8.95 -11.66 -10.85
CA GLY A 32 10.32 -11.22 -10.61
C GLY A 32 10.94 -11.69 -9.30
N TRP A 33 10.14 -12.05 -8.29
CA TRP A 33 10.63 -12.45 -6.97
C TRP A 33 9.62 -13.31 -6.18
N GLU A 34 10.12 -14.07 -5.21
CA GLU A 34 9.31 -14.85 -4.25
C GLU A 34 9.75 -14.52 -2.81
N ARG A 35 8.77 -14.41 -1.90
CA ARG A 35 8.98 -14.28 -0.45
C ARG A 35 8.07 -15.24 0.29
N ARG A 36 8.63 -16.03 1.22
CA ARG A 36 7.85 -17.00 2.02
C ARG A 36 7.02 -16.36 3.11
N MET A 37 7.57 -15.33 3.76
CA MET A 37 6.94 -14.71 4.91
C MET A 37 7.25 -13.23 4.96
N LEU A 38 6.27 -12.46 5.42
CA LEU A 38 6.41 -11.05 5.74
C LEU A 38 6.42 -10.90 7.26
N SER A 39 7.27 -10.03 7.78
CA SER A 39 7.34 -9.77 9.22
C SER A 39 6.03 -9.18 9.73
N GLU A 40 5.63 -9.57 10.95
CA GLU A 40 4.37 -9.10 11.55
C GLU A 40 4.34 -7.57 11.67
N ARG A 41 5.47 -6.95 12.05
CA ARG A 41 5.62 -5.49 12.10
C ARG A 41 5.27 -4.80 10.77
N VAL A 42 5.67 -5.37 9.64
CA VAL A 42 5.35 -4.81 8.31
C VAL A 42 3.89 -5.07 7.94
N LYS A 43 3.34 -6.24 8.29
CA LYS A 43 1.90 -6.52 8.12
C LYS A 43 1.05 -5.51 8.88
N ASP A 44 1.36 -5.26 10.15
CA ASP A 44 0.66 -4.30 11.00
C ASP A 44 0.82 -2.87 10.50
N GLY A 45 2.02 -2.48 10.08
CA GLY A 45 2.29 -1.17 9.49
C GLY A 45 1.46 -0.94 8.22
N PHE A 46 1.42 -1.94 7.34
CA PHE A 46 0.64 -1.89 6.10
C PHE A 46 -0.86 -1.82 6.37
N VAL A 47 -1.36 -2.63 7.31
CA VAL A 47 -2.76 -2.61 7.73
C VAL A 47 -3.17 -1.22 8.22
N LYS A 48 -2.37 -0.60 9.10
CA LYS A 48 -2.62 0.76 9.60
C LYS A 48 -2.53 1.81 8.50
N ALA A 49 -1.61 1.63 7.55
CA ALA A 49 -1.49 2.50 6.38
C ALA A 49 -2.74 2.43 5.51
N VAL A 50 -3.24 1.22 5.23
CA VAL A 50 -4.45 0.96 4.44
C VAL A 50 -5.71 1.48 5.15
N GLU A 51 -5.81 1.36 6.48
CA GLU A 51 -6.93 1.91 7.26
C GLU A 51 -7.06 3.44 7.15
N LYS A 52 -5.94 4.14 6.93
CA LYS A 52 -5.90 5.58 6.70
C LYS A 52 -5.86 5.97 5.22
N ALA A 53 -5.70 5.00 4.33
CA ALA A 53 -5.53 5.25 2.90
C ALA A 53 -6.87 5.52 2.22
N ASP A 54 -6.81 6.34 1.18
CA ASP A 54 -7.94 6.54 0.27
C ASP A 54 -8.11 5.33 -0.65
N VAL A 55 -9.14 4.52 -0.35
CA VAL A 55 -9.51 3.33 -1.13
C VAL A 55 -10.15 3.78 -2.44
N PRO A 56 -9.57 3.44 -3.60
CA PRO A 56 -10.19 3.76 -4.88
C PRO A 56 -11.56 3.09 -5.01
N ASP A 57 -12.51 3.76 -5.67
CA ASP A 57 -13.88 3.25 -5.79
C ASP A 57 -13.90 1.90 -6.54
N GLY A 58 -14.72 0.97 -6.05
CA GLY A 58 -14.76 -0.42 -6.55
C GLY A 58 -13.63 -1.33 -6.05
N ALA A 59 -12.63 -0.80 -5.33
CA ALA A 59 -11.58 -1.64 -4.76
C ALA A 59 -12.04 -2.34 -3.48
N THR A 60 -11.90 -3.67 -3.47
CA THR A 60 -12.27 -4.51 -2.33
C THR A 60 -11.05 -5.16 -1.68
N THR A 61 -9.92 -5.23 -2.39
CA THR A 61 -8.73 -5.93 -1.90
C THR A 61 -7.46 -5.10 -2.10
N ALA A 62 -6.67 -4.93 -1.05
CA ALA A 62 -5.37 -4.28 -1.07
C ALA A 62 -4.25 -5.33 -0.93
N ILE A 63 -3.38 -5.43 -1.92
CA ILE A 63 -2.25 -6.38 -1.91
C ILE A 63 -0.94 -5.59 -1.81
N LEU A 64 -0.19 -5.79 -0.73
CA LEU A 64 1.17 -5.27 -0.61
C LEU A 64 2.08 -5.99 -1.59
N VAL A 65 2.59 -5.29 -2.61
CA VAL A 65 3.54 -5.85 -3.58
C VAL A 65 4.95 -5.50 -3.14
N GLU A 66 5.28 -4.22 -3.06
CA GLU A 66 6.61 -3.79 -2.62
C GLU A 66 6.56 -3.33 -1.16
N ALA A 67 7.48 -3.89 -0.35
CA ALA A 67 7.67 -3.45 1.01
C ALA A 67 8.25 -2.02 1.03
N GLU A 68 8.38 -1.47 2.23
CA GLU A 68 8.90 -0.12 2.46
C GLU A 68 10.20 0.15 1.67
N HIS A 69 10.15 1.05 0.70
CA HIS A 69 11.33 1.46 -0.08
C HIS A 69 11.35 2.98 -0.26
N SER A 70 12.55 3.54 -0.38
CA SER A 70 12.78 4.92 -0.80
C SER A 70 12.94 4.95 -2.32
N SER A 71 12.24 5.84 -3.01
CA SER A 71 12.49 6.06 -4.44
C SER A 71 13.73 6.92 -4.61
N GLN A 72 14.46 6.76 -5.72
CA GLN A 72 15.62 7.61 -6.04
C GLN A 72 15.27 9.10 -6.09
N ASN A 73 14.01 9.43 -6.33
CA ASN A 73 13.51 10.81 -6.44
C ASN A 73 12.73 11.29 -5.20
N ASP A 74 12.35 10.38 -4.30
CA ASP A 74 11.56 10.70 -3.09
C ASP A 74 12.08 9.85 -1.93
N SER A 75 12.82 10.49 -1.02
CA SER A 75 13.44 9.84 0.14
C SER A 75 12.43 9.44 1.23
N ARG A 76 11.14 9.64 0.99
CA ARG A 76 10.09 9.17 1.89
C ARG A 76 9.89 7.68 1.65
N ARG A 77 9.52 6.99 2.71
CA ARG A 77 9.36 5.54 2.69
C ARG A 77 7.91 5.28 2.32
N HIS A 78 7.65 4.44 1.31
CA HIS A 78 6.29 4.13 0.87
C HIS A 78 6.07 2.63 0.75
N PHE A 79 4.83 2.21 0.96
CA PHE A 79 4.36 0.87 0.62
C PHE A 79 3.66 0.91 -0.74
N THR A 80 3.95 -0.05 -1.62
CA THR A 80 3.23 -0.17 -2.89
C THR A 80 2.11 -1.17 -2.77
N ALA A 81 0.87 -0.68 -2.83
CA ALA A 81 -0.34 -1.48 -2.76
C ALA A 81 -1.00 -1.61 -4.13
N HIS A 82 -1.22 -2.86 -4.56
CA HIS A 82 -2.06 -3.18 -5.72
C HIS A 82 -3.49 -3.34 -5.24
N TRP A 83 -4.37 -2.47 -5.70
CA TRP A 83 -5.79 -2.53 -5.46
C TRP A 83 -6.46 -3.42 -6.49
N ARG A 84 -7.33 -4.31 -6.02
CA ARG A 84 -8.14 -5.20 -6.85
C ARG A 84 -9.62 -5.03 -6.55
N ASP A 85 -10.43 -5.27 -7.57
CA ASP A 85 -11.88 -5.32 -7.46
C ASP A 85 -12.36 -6.67 -6.88
N ALA A 86 -13.68 -6.83 -6.76
CA ALA A 86 -14.29 -8.09 -6.33
C ALA A 86 -14.00 -9.28 -7.26
N ASN A 87 -13.68 -9.03 -8.54
CA ASN A 87 -13.32 -10.05 -9.53
C ASN A 87 -11.82 -10.40 -9.51
N LYS A 88 -11.06 -9.86 -8.54
CA LYS A 88 -9.60 -9.99 -8.43
C LYS A 88 -8.86 -9.33 -9.60
N GLN A 89 -9.53 -8.49 -10.39
CA GLN A 89 -8.91 -7.72 -11.45
C GLN A 89 -8.15 -6.55 -10.84
N HIS A 90 -6.96 -6.28 -11.36
CA HIS A 90 -6.15 -5.15 -10.93
C HIS A 90 -6.82 -3.84 -11.38
N ILE A 91 -7.16 -2.98 -10.41
CA ILE A 91 -7.71 -1.65 -10.68
C ILE A 91 -6.57 -0.67 -10.85
N THR A 92 -5.72 -0.57 -9.83
CA THR A 92 -4.66 0.43 -9.76
C THR A 92 -3.59 0.06 -8.74
N THR A 93 -2.41 0.64 -8.90
CA THR A 93 -1.33 0.58 -7.91
C THR A 93 -1.20 1.96 -7.27
N LYS A 94 -1.34 2.04 -5.94
CA LYS A 94 -1.11 3.27 -5.18
C LYS A 94 0.06 3.09 -4.21
N HIS A 95 0.85 4.14 -4.06
CA HIS A 95 1.83 4.26 -2.99
C HIS A 95 1.13 4.77 -1.74
N ILE A 96 1.27 4.06 -0.63
CA ILE A 96 0.68 4.39 0.65
C ILE A 96 1.80 4.71 1.62
N ALA A 97 1.74 5.89 2.25
CA ALA A 97 2.70 6.27 3.27
C ALA A 97 2.51 5.41 4.53
N PRO A 98 3.60 4.95 5.18
CA PRO A 98 3.55 4.37 6.51
C PRO A 98 2.92 5.35 7.49
N PRO A 99 2.14 4.88 8.48
CA PRO A 99 1.55 5.73 9.51
C PRO A 99 2.60 6.49 10.35
N GLU A 100 3.87 6.09 10.30
CA GLU A 100 5.00 6.73 11.00
C GLU A 100 5.55 7.97 10.27
N GLN A 101 5.14 8.23 9.02
CA GLN A 101 5.63 9.37 8.22
C GLN A 101 4.80 10.65 8.34
N GLU A 102 3.70 10.61 9.09
CA GLU A 102 2.86 11.78 9.43
C GLU A 102 3.53 12.74 10.44
N GLY A 103 4.86 12.62 10.63
CA GLY A 103 5.64 13.45 11.55
C GLY A 103 6.76 14.26 10.88
N ILE A 104 6.96 14.17 9.56
CA ILE A 104 8.02 14.93 8.87
C ILE A 104 7.50 15.51 7.56
N CYS A 105 6.55 16.43 7.68
CA CYS A 105 6.42 17.51 6.70
C CYS A 105 7.58 18.50 6.91
N LEU A 106 8.80 18.12 6.48
CA LEU A 106 9.84 19.09 6.14
C LEU A 106 9.70 19.39 4.65
N TRP A 107 9.42 20.66 4.33
CA TRP A 107 9.35 21.28 2.98
C TRP A 107 8.01 21.31 2.23
N MET A 108 6.88 21.50 2.93
CA MET A 108 5.74 22.24 2.37
C MET A 108 5.22 23.30 3.35
N LEU A 109 6.10 24.21 3.77
CA LEU A 109 5.69 25.51 4.30
C LEU A 109 6.51 26.63 3.62
N TYR A 110 6.45 26.65 2.28
CA TYR A 110 6.68 27.87 1.52
C TYR A 110 5.46 28.10 0.62
N CYS A 111 4.85 29.27 0.78
CA CYS A 111 3.65 29.81 0.13
C CYS A 111 2.29 29.22 0.56
N ARG A 112 1.49 29.97 1.34
CA ARG A 112 0.60 31.07 0.88
C ARG A 112 -0.35 31.48 2.02
N VAL A 113 -0.09 32.61 2.70
CA VAL A 113 -0.78 33.93 2.64
C VAL A 113 -1.99 34.08 3.60
N GLU A 114 -2.00 35.25 4.26
CA GLU A 114 -3.04 35.98 5.02
C GLU A 114 -2.60 36.23 6.48
N ARG A 115 -2.22 37.43 6.93
CA ARG A 115 -2.54 38.81 6.52
C ARG A 115 -1.33 39.75 6.65
#